data_AF-A0A6L6J2K6-F1
#
_entry.id   AF-A0A6L6J2K6-F1
#
_cell.length_a   1.000
_cell.length_b   1.000
_cell.length_c   1.000
_cell.angle_alpha   90.00
_cell.angle_beta   90.00
_cell.angle_gamma   90.00
#
_symmetry.space_group_name_H-M   'P 1'
#
loop_
_entity.id
_entity.type
_entity.pdbx_description
1 polymer ?
#
loop_
_entity_poly.entity_id
_entity_poly.type
_entity_poly.pdbx_seq_one_letter_code
_entity_poly.pdbx_strand_id
1 'polypeptide(L)'
;MTQLSDKVLDLLFLFTTCCGKSELRSLQSMQRAAICPVGWTARAAGPSWFLIWSQDTARLIRTRTILLPRRWIGLSRSECLALASEQLARIEDSAPNPRTSPVLRDARHRIGAVLARHW
;
A
#
# COMPACT_ATOMS: atom_id res chain seq x y z
N MET A 1 13.30 -23.82 -9.48
CA MET A 1 13.65 -23.39 -8.10
C MET A 1 12.94 -22.10 -7.65
N THR A 2 11.97 -21.57 -8.40
CA THR A 2 11.31 -20.27 -8.10
C THR A 2 10.12 -20.37 -7.13
N GLN A 3 9.32 -21.44 -7.20
CA GLN A 3 8.11 -21.58 -6.37
C GLN A 3 8.34 -21.58 -4.85
N LEU A 4 9.47 -22.13 -4.40
CA LEU A 4 9.77 -22.23 -2.97
C LEU A 4 10.16 -20.86 -2.39
N SER A 5 10.87 -20.05 -3.19
CA SER A 5 11.19 -18.66 -2.85
C SER A 5 9.93 -17.79 -2.78
N ASP A 6 9.00 -17.96 -3.72
CA ASP A 6 7.74 -17.21 -3.73
C ASP A 6 6.89 -17.45 -2.49
N LYS A 7 6.78 -18.70 -2.05
CA LYS A 7 6.03 -19.07 -0.83
C LYS A 7 6.67 -18.47 0.43
N VAL A 8 8.00 -18.48 0.52
CA VAL A 8 8.73 -17.86 1.64
C VAL A 8 8.49 -16.36 1.67
N LEU A 9 8.55 -15.69 0.53
CA LEU A 9 8.28 -14.25 0.44
C LEU A 9 6.81 -13.93 0.72
N ASP A 10 5.87 -14.80 0.35
CA ASP A 10 4.45 -14.63 0.71
C ASP A 10 4.24 -14.75 2.22
N LEU A 11 4.91 -15.70 2.88
CA LEU A 11 4.89 -15.81 4.34
C LEU A 11 5.52 -14.58 5.01
N LEU A 12 6.65 -14.10 4.51
CA LEU A 12 7.29 -12.89 5.01
C LEU A 12 6.38 -11.67 4.83
N PHE A 13 5.73 -11.54 3.67
CA PHE A 13 4.73 -10.51 3.42
C PHE A 13 3.60 -10.58 4.45
N LEU A 14 3.02 -11.76 4.68
CA LEU A 14 1.95 -11.94 5.65
C LEU A 14 2.39 -11.68 7.09
N PHE A 15 3.63 -11.99 7.43
CA PHE A 15 4.19 -11.78 8.78
C PHE A 15 4.50 -10.31 9.05
N THR A 16 4.99 -9.59 8.03
CA THR A 16 5.44 -8.20 8.14
C THR A 16 4.33 -7.17 7.87
N THR A 17 3.14 -7.65 7.55
CA THR A 17 1.95 -6.83 7.34
C THR A 17 0.81 -7.32 8.23
N CYS A 18 -0.06 -6.42 8.68
CA CYS A 18 -1.20 -6.76 9.52
C CYS A 18 -2.53 -6.57 8.79
N CYS A 19 -3.63 -7.03 9.40
CA CYS A 19 -4.98 -6.79 8.87
C CYS A 19 -5.25 -5.28 8.78
N GLY A 20 -5.51 -4.77 7.58
CA GLY A 20 -5.69 -3.34 7.31
C GLY A 20 -7.12 -2.86 7.47
N LYS A 21 -8.00 -3.59 8.18
CA LYS A 21 -9.43 -3.25 8.33
C LYS A 21 -9.65 -1.87 8.95
N SER A 22 -8.81 -1.48 9.91
CA SER A 22 -8.93 -0.18 10.59
C SER A 22 -8.55 0.97 9.66
N GLU A 23 -7.44 0.80 8.95
CA GLU A 23 -6.91 1.71 7.94
C GLU A 23 -7.90 1.85 6.79
N LEU A 24 -8.40 0.73 6.27
CA LEU A 24 -9.38 0.71 5.19
C LEU A 24 -10.67 1.44 5.59
N ARG A 25 -11.24 1.16 6.77
CA ARG A 25 -12.41 1.89 7.28
C ARG A 25 -12.15 3.39 7.40
N SER A 26 -10.95 3.76 7.86
CA SER A 26 -10.53 5.16 7.96
C SER A 26 -10.51 5.89 6.62
N LEU A 27 -10.14 5.20 5.56
CA LEU A 27 -10.03 5.78 4.22
C LEU A 27 -11.40 5.75 3.53
N GLN A 28 -12.18 4.68 3.71
CA GLN A 28 -13.56 4.57 3.24
C GLN A 28 -14.46 5.65 3.84
N SER A 29 -14.23 6.12 5.07
CA SER A 29 -14.99 7.25 5.60
C SER A 29 -14.78 8.56 4.84
N MET A 30 -13.71 8.68 4.03
CA MET A 30 -13.45 9.86 3.20
C MET A 30 -13.93 9.71 1.76
N GLN A 31 -14.23 8.51 1.29
CA GLN A 31 -14.55 8.26 -0.11
C GLN A 31 -15.79 7.39 -0.22
N ARG A 32 -16.77 7.83 -1.02
CA ARG A 32 -18.01 7.06 -1.29
C ARG A 32 -17.76 5.77 -2.07
N ALA A 33 -16.63 5.67 -2.77
CA ALA A 33 -16.26 4.51 -3.56
C ALA A 33 -15.43 3.50 -2.74
N ALA A 34 -15.59 2.22 -3.05
CA ALA A 34 -14.79 1.16 -2.45
C ALA A 34 -13.32 1.31 -2.87
N ILE A 35 -12.42 1.40 -1.90
CA ILE A 35 -10.96 1.46 -2.14
C ILE A 35 -10.42 0.08 -2.50
N CYS A 36 -11.04 -0.98 -1.99
CA CYS A 36 -10.60 -2.34 -2.24
C CYS A 36 -11.55 -2.97 -3.28
N PRO A 37 -11.03 -3.53 -4.39
CA PRO A 37 -11.85 -4.24 -5.35
C PRO A 37 -12.55 -5.45 -4.70
N VAL A 38 -13.63 -5.91 -5.33
CA VAL A 38 -14.37 -7.08 -4.82
C VAL A 38 -13.45 -8.30 -4.80
N GLY A 39 -13.43 -9.04 -3.68
CA GLY A 39 -12.58 -10.21 -3.49
C GLY A 39 -11.12 -9.90 -3.13
N TRP A 40 -10.76 -8.62 -2.99
CA TRP A 40 -9.46 -8.20 -2.48
C TRP A 40 -9.50 -7.94 -0.97
N THR A 41 -8.34 -8.04 -0.33
CA THR A 41 -8.19 -7.73 1.10
C THR A 41 -7.29 -6.52 1.30
N ALA A 42 -7.54 -5.76 2.37
CA ALA A 42 -6.64 -4.69 2.79
C ALA A 42 -5.68 -5.19 3.87
N ARG A 43 -4.39 -4.95 3.67
CA ARG A 43 -3.34 -5.14 4.67
C ARG A 43 -2.64 -3.82 4.93
N ALA A 44 -2.07 -3.67 6.12
CA ALA A 44 -1.34 -2.47 6.49
C ALA A 44 0.11 -2.80 6.87
N ALA A 45 1.03 -1.91 6.50
CA ALA A 45 2.46 -2.07 6.75
C ALA A 45 3.08 -0.81 7.40
N GLY A 46 4.10 -1.02 8.23
CA GLY A 46 4.97 0.07 8.69
C GLY A 46 5.80 0.65 7.54
N PRO A 47 6.52 1.76 7.74
CA PRO A 47 7.19 2.50 6.67
C PRO A 47 8.09 1.64 5.77
N SER A 48 8.98 0.85 6.37
CA SER A 48 9.97 0.05 5.63
C SER A 48 9.29 -1.05 4.81
N TRP A 49 8.41 -1.82 5.46
CA TRP A 49 7.68 -2.90 4.80
C TRP A 49 6.69 -2.38 3.76
N PHE A 50 6.09 -1.21 3.99
CA PHE A 50 5.22 -0.57 3.01
C PHE A 50 5.99 -0.27 1.72
N LEU A 51 7.19 0.32 1.80
CA LEU A 51 7.99 0.60 0.62
C LEU A 51 8.43 -0.66 -0.13
N ILE A 52 8.82 -1.70 0.60
CA ILE A 52 9.25 -2.97 0.01
C ILE A 52 8.08 -3.61 -0.75
N TRP A 53 6.94 -3.77 -0.08
CA TRP A 53 5.83 -4.55 -0.62
C TRP A 53 4.94 -3.76 -1.59
N SER A 54 4.86 -2.42 -1.47
CA SER A 54 4.07 -1.60 -2.41
C SER A 54 4.63 -1.60 -3.84
N GLN A 55 5.90 -1.96 -4.01
CA GLN A 55 6.56 -2.08 -5.31
C GLN A 55 6.41 -3.46 -5.95
N ASP A 56 6.08 -4.49 -5.16
CA ASP A 56 5.88 -5.86 -5.65
C ASP A 56 4.45 -6.06 -6.15
N THR A 57 4.12 -5.40 -7.27
CA THR A 57 2.78 -5.45 -7.87
C THR A 57 2.35 -6.90 -8.17
N ALA A 58 3.28 -7.76 -8.61
CA ALA A 58 3.00 -9.16 -8.92
C ALA A 58 2.49 -9.92 -7.69
N ARG A 59 3.12 -9.74 -6.52
CA ARG A 59 2.65 -10.34 -5.26
C ARG A 59 1.33 -9.78 -4.82
N LEU A 60 1.12 -8.47 -4.93
CA LEU A 60 -0.13 -7.82 -4.54
C LEU A 60 -1.31 -8.33 -5.39
N ILE A 61 -1.11 -8.52 -6.69
CA ILE A 61 -2.10 -9.15 -7.59
C ILE A 61 -2.34 -10.60 -7.20
N ARG A 62 -1.27 -11.40 -7.06
CA ARG A 62 -1.36 -12.83 -6.72
C ARG A 62 -2.09 -13.07 -5.41
N THR A 63 -1.82 -12.24 -4.41
CA THR A 63 -2.44 -12.31 -3.08
C THR A 63 -3.74 -11.52 -2.96
N ARG A 64 -4.18 -10.86 -4.05
CA ARG A 64 -5.36 -9.98 -4.10
C ARG A 64 -5.39 -9.01 -2.91
N THR A 65 -4.28 -8.31 -2.69
CA THR A 65 -4.09 -7.45 -1.54
C THR A 65 -3.83 -6.01 -1.94
N ILE A 66 -4.60 -5.09 -1.36
CA ILE A 66 -4.28 -3.66 -1.31
C ILE A 66 -3.48 -3.39 -0.04
N LEU A 67 -2.33 -2.75 -0.20
CA LEU A 67 -1.44 -2.44 0.89
C LEU A 67 -1.63 -0.98 1.29
N LEU A 68 -1.84 -0.74 2.57
CA LEU A 68 -2.06 0.58 3.14
C LEU A 68 -0.90 0.94 4.07
N PRO A 69 -0.46 2.21 4.09
CA PRO A 69 0.44 2.66 5.13
C PRO A 69 -0.29 2.61 6.48
N ARG A 70 0.39 2.16 7.55
CA ARG A 70 -0.19 2.22 8.90
C ARG A 70 -0.38 3.68 9.34
N ARG A 71 -1.41 3.92 10.16
CA ARG A 71 -1.80 5.27 10.62
C ARG A 71 -0.69 6.05 11.35
N TRP A 72 0.17 5.36 12.09
CA TRP A 72 1.24 5.98 12.90
C TRP A 72 2.42 6.51 12.07
N ILE A 73 2.40 6.34 10.74
CA ILE A 73 3.39 6.92 9.82
C ILE A 73 3.23 8.45 9.69
N GLY A 74 2.13 9.01 10.21
CA GLY A 74 1.89 10.46 10.18
C GLY A 74 1.48 10.99 8.81
N LEU A 75 1.05 10.11 7.91
CA LEU A 75 0.40 10.48 6.66
C LEU A 75 -1.03 10.95 6.94
N SER A 76 -1.41 12.04 6.27
CA SER A 76 -2.79 12.46 6.17
C SER A 76 -3.61 11.41 5.43
N ARG A 77 -4.93 11.39 5.66
CA ARG A 77 -5.81 10.44 4.98
C ARG A 77 -5.83 10.63 3.46
N SER A 78 -5.68 11.86 2.97
CA SER A 78 -5.54 12.17 1.53
C SER A 78 -4.25 11.59 0.94
N GLU A 79 -3.13 11.64 1.66
CA GLU A 79 -1.87 11.01 1.27
C GLU A 79 -1.99 9.48 1.21
N CYS A 80 -2.62 8.87 2.23
CA CYS A 80 -2.90 7.43 2.22
C CYS A 80 -3.80 7.01 1.05
N LEU A 81 -4.84 7.81 0.74
CA LEU A 81 -5.72 7.58 -0.40
C LEU A 81 -4.95 7.68 -1.72
N ALA A 82 -4.12 8.71 -1.88
CA ALA A 82 -3.32 8.89 -3.10
C ALA A 82 -2.40 7.69 -3.37
N LEU A 83 -1.78 7.15 -2.31
CA LEU A 83 -0.95 5.94 -2.41
C LEU A 83 -1.78 4.70 -2.80
N ALA A 84 -2.94 4.51 -2.18
CA ALA A 84 -3.82 3.39 -2.49
C ALA A 84 -4.35 3.46 -3.93
N SER A 85 -4.77 4.64 -4.39
CA SER A 85 -5.23 4.87 -5.76
C SER A 85 -4.12 4.65 -6.78
N GLU A 86 -2.89 5.07 -6.48
CA GLU A 86 -1.76 4.78 -7.35
C GLU A 86 -1.49 3.28 -7.45
N GLN A 87 -1.50 2.58 -6.31
CA GLN A 87 -1.30 1.13 -6.28
C GLN A 87 -2.37 0.40 -7.11
N LEU A 88 -3.64 0.82 -7.01
CA LEU A 88 -4.72 0.27 -7.83
C LEU A 88 -4.51 0.51 -9.33
N ALA A 89 -4.12 1.72 -9.73
CA ALA A 89 -3.86 2.03 -11.14
C ALA A 89 -2.77 1.10 -11.71
N ARG A 90 -1.70 0.86 -10.94
CA ARG A 90 -0.62 -0.07 -11.31
C ARG A 90 -1.10 -1.53 -11.40
N ILE A 91 -2.00 -1.94 -10.52
CA ILE A 91 -2.58 -3.29 -10.50
C ILE A 91 -3.48 -3.51 -11.72
N GLU A 92 -4.25 -2.51 -12.09
CA GLU A 92 -5.21 -2.56 -13.21
C GLU A 92 -4.53 -2.36 -14.57
N ASP A 93 -3.20 -2.27 -14.61
CA ASP A 93 -2.39 -1.89 -15.78
C ASP A 93 -2.93 -0.65 -16.50
N SER A 94 -3.60 0.21 -15.73
CA SER A 94 -4.11 1.48 -16.19
C SER A 94 -2.97 2.46 -16.10
N ALA A 95 -2.63 3.09 -17.23
CA ALA A 95 -1.52 4.04 -17.29
C ALA A 95 -1.58 4.99 -16.08
N PRO A 96 -0.56 5.01 -15.21
CA PRO A 96 -0.56 5.90 -14.06
C PRO A 96 -0.70 7.31 -14.60
N ASN A 97 -1.73 8.04 -14.16
CA ASN A 97 -1.93 9.41 -14.62
C ASN A 97 -0.64 10.20 -14.34
N PRO A 98 0.09 10.69 -15.38
CA PRO A 98 1.43 11.26 -15.23
C PRO A 98 1.45 12.53 -14.38
N ARG A 99 0.27 13.07 -14.04
CA ARG A 99 0.10 13.98 -12.92
C ARG A 99 0.25 13.20 -11.61
N THR A 100 1.50 12.96 -11.25
CA THR A 100 1.92 12.67 -9.88
C THR A 100 1.35 13.80 -9.03
N SER A 101 0.18 13.60 -8.43
CA SER A 101 -0.51 14.61 -7.62
C SER A 101 0.47 15.15 -6.58
N PRO A 102 0.49 16.45 -6.28
CA PRO A 102 1.35 16.99 -5.22
C PRO A 102 1.21 16.19 -3.92
N VAL A 103 -0.02 15.72 -3.64
CA VAL A 103 -0.33 14.84 -2.51
C VAL A 103 0.44 13.51 -2.53
N LEU A 104 0.60 12.89 -3.71
CA LEU A 104 1.35 11.63 -3.84
C LEU A 104 2.85 11.85 -3.66
N ARG A 105 3.37 12.98 -4.16
CA ARG A 105 4.77 13.38 -3.97
C ARG A 105 5.05 13.63 -2.48
N ASP A 106 4.19 14.37 -1.81
CA ASP A 106 4.30 14.68 -0.39
C ASP A 106 4.21 13.41 0.47
N ALA A 107 3.29 12.50 0.14
CA ALA A 107 3.16 11.21 0.79
C ALA A 107 4.47 10.40 0.73
N ARG A 108 5.07 10.30 -0.46
CA ARG A 108 6.36 9.61 -0.65
C ARG A 108 7.50 10.28 0.10
N HIS A 109 7.55 11.61 0.05
CA HIS A 109 8.55 12.38 0.77
C HIS A 109 8.45 12.15 2.29
N ARG A 110 7.23 12.16 2.85
CA ARG A 110 7.01 11.86 4.28
C ARG A 110 7.41 10.44 4.65
N ILE A 111 7.07 9.44 3.82
CA ILE A 111 7.51 8.06 4.08
C ILE A 111 9.04 7.99 4.12
N GLY A 112 9.72 8.64 3.17
CA GLY A 112 11.18 8.75 3.15
C GLY A 112 11.72 9.44 4.41
N ALA A 113 11.10 10.54 4.84
CA ALA A 113 11.51 11.27 6.05
C ALA A 113 11.30 10.46 7.34
N VAL A 114 10.24 9.66 7.44
CA VAL A 114 10.03 8.75 8.58
C VAL A 114 11.13 7.70 8.63
N LEU A 115 11.52 7.15 7.49
CA LEU A 115 12.60 6.18 7.43
C LEU A 115 13.94 6.78 7.85
N ALA A 116 14.28 7.98 7.34
CA ALA A 116 15.52 8.66 7.68
C ALA A 116 15.67 9.02 9.17
N ARG A 117 14.61 8.94 9.98
CA ARG A 117 14.65 9.17 11.44
C ARG A 117 14.90 7.92 12.27
N HIS A 118 14.75 6.75 11.66
CA HIS A 118 14.84 5.45 12.34
C HIS A 118 16.07 4.64 11.90
N TRP A 119 16.99 5.27 11.19
CA TRP A 119 18.31 4.80 10.78
C TRP A 119 19.34 5.88 11.12
#